data_AF-A0A661IT41-F1
#
_entry.id   AF-A0A661IT41-F1
#
_cell.length_a   1.000
_cell.length_b   1.000
_cell.length_c   1.000
_cell.angle_alpha   90.00
_cell.angle_beta   90.00
_cell.angle_gamma   90.00
#
_symmetry.space_group_name_H-M   'P 1'
#
loop_
_entity.id
_entity.type
_entity.pdbx_description
1 polymer ?
#
loop_
_entity_poly.entity_id
_entity_poly.type
_entity_poly.pdbx_seq_one_letter_code
_entity_poly.pdbx_strand_id
1 'polypeptide(L)'
;MERISLSEWVYFRLKKAIEGGAIKPGTRLMEVHLARKLGVSRTPVREALLRLVSEGCVKWVPFRGFYVRGEKDGGPLGPQGPARRSP
;
A
#
# COMPACT_ATOMS: atom_id res chain seq x y z
N MET A 1 14.72 18.79 16.92
CA MET A 1 14.32 18.40 15.55
C MET A 1 14.11 16.90 15.58
N GLU A 2 12.87 16.42 15.62
CA GLU A 2 12.60 14.99 15.70
C GLU A 2 13.12 14.29 14.44
N ARG A 3 13.96 13.26 14.63
CA ARG A 3 14.37 12.37 13.55
C ARG A 3 13.19 11.45 13.25
N ILE A 4 12.35 11.85 12.30
CA ILE A 4 11.38 10.93 11.69
C ILE A 4 12.12 9.72 11.12
N SER A 5 11.60 8.52 11.40
CA SER A 5 12.19 7.29 10.89
C SER A 5 12.03 7.20 9.37
N LEU A 6 12.90 6.43 8.71
CA LEU A 6 12.80 6.20 7.26
C LEU A 6 11.44 5.60 6.88
N SER A 7 10.92 4.66 7.68
CA SER A 7 9.61 4.06 7.44
C SER A 7 8.48 5.09 7.57
N GLU A 8 8.57 6.00 8.54
CA GLU A 8 7.57 7.04 8.72
C GLU A 8 7.59 8.08 7.59
N TRP A 9 8.77 8.49 7.14
CA TRP A 9 8.90 9.36 5.97
C TRP A 9 8.34 8.71 4.69
N VAL A 10 8.64 7.43 4.45
CA VAL A 10 8.07 6.68 3.32
C VAL A 10 6.55 6.61 3.42
N TYR A 11 6.02 6.32 4.61
CA TYR A 11 4.58 6.29 4.88
C TYR A 11 3.91 7.61 4.50
N PHE A 12 4.40 8.73 5.03
CA PHE A 12 3.80 10.05 4.74
C PHE A 12 3.85 10.39 3.26
N ARG A 13 4.95 10.04 2.57
CA ARG A 13 5.11 10.30 1.15
C ARG A 13 4.13 9.47 0.30
N LEU A 14 3.93 8.21 0.65
CA LEU A 14 2.95 7.34 -0.02
C LEU A 14 1.52 7.79 0.26
N LYS A 15 1.19 8.10 1.51
CA LYS A 15 -0.13 8.58 1.92
C LYS A 15 -0.53 9.85 1.16
N LYS A 16 0.33 10.88 1.18
CA LYS A 16 0.10 12.11 0.41
C LYS A 16 -0.04 11.86 -1.10
N ALA A 17 0.68 10.89 -1.65
CA ALA A 17 0.57 10.56 -3.06
C ALA A 17 -0.75 9.85 -3.39
N ILE A 18 -1.30 9.06 -2.47
CA ILE A 18 -2.61 8.41 -2.60
C ILE A 18 -3.73 9.45 -2.44
N GLU A 19 -3.69 10.24 -1.37
CA GLU A 19 -4.68 11.30 -1.06
C GLU A 19 -4.68 12.40 -2.13
N GLY A 20 -3.50 12.78 -2.63
CA GLY A 20 -3.34 13.75 -3.71
C GLY A 20 -3.68 13.21 -5.11
N GLY A 21 -4.10 11.95 -5.23
CA GLY A 21 -4.47 11.33 -6.51
C GLY A 21 -3.30 11.05 -7.46
N ALA A 22 -2.06 11.24 -7.01
CA ALA A 22 -0.87 10.88 -7.78
C ALA A 22 -0.74 9.36 -7.97
N ILE A 23 -1.23 8.58 -6.98
CA ILE A 23 -1.37 7.13 -7.07
C ILE A 23 -2.86 6.80 -7.14
N LYS A 24 -3.29 6.27 -8.28
CA LYS A 24 -4.70 5.90 -8.48
C LYS A 24 -5.07 4.70 -7.60
N PRO A 25 -6.31 4.63 -7.11
CA PRO A 25 -6.81 3.41 -6.49
C PRO A 25 -6.73 2.24 -7.46
N GLY A 26 -6.46 1.04 -6.94
CA GLY A 26 -6.17 -0.15 -7.73
C GLY A 26 -4.74 -0.24 -8.24
N THR A 27 -3.90 0.80 -8.06
CA THR A 27 -2.49 0.75 -8.47
C THR A 27 -1.74 -0.26 -7.63
N ARG A 28 -0.94 -1.11 -8.31
CA ARG A 28 -0.04 -2.06 -7.68
C ARG A 28 1.20 -1.35 -7.14
N LEU A 29 1.40 -1.44 -5.84
CA LEU A 29 2.60 -0.99 -5.13
C LEU A 29 3.55 -2.18 -4.94
N MET A 30 4.74 -2.06 -5.51
CA MET A 30 5.82 -3.04 -5.35
C MET A 30 6.89 -2.48 -4.41
N GLU A 31 7.22 -3.22 -3.36
CA GLU A 31 8.27 -2.86 -2.39
C GLU A 31 9.60 -2.54 -3.09
N VAL A 32 10.02 -3.38 -4.04
CA VAL A 32 11.28 -3.21 -4.77
C VAL A 32 11.28 -1.94 -5.62
N HIS A 33 10.15 -1.62 -6.26
CA HIS A 33 10.03 -0.41 -7.07
C HIS A 33 10.07 0.83 -6.18
N LEU A 34 9.29 0.83 -5.10
CA LEU A 34 9.25 1.93 -4.14
C LEU A 34 10.60 2.15 -3.46
N ALA A 35 11.28 1.09 -3.04
CA ALA A 35 12.63 1.14 -2.49
C ALA A 35 13.61 1.81 -3.46
N ARG A 36 13.62 1.38 -4.73
CA ARG A 36 14.48 2.00 -5.77
C ARG A 36 14.12 3.45 -6.06
N LYS A 37 12.83 3.78 -6.15
CA LYS A 37 12.34 5.13 -6.46
C LYS A 37 12.64 6.13 -5.33
N LEU A 38 12.61 5.64 -4.09
CA LEU A 38 12.82 6.46 -2.90
C LEU A 38 14.29 6.43 -2.41
N GLY A 39 15.13 5.56 -2.98
CA GLY A 39 16.52 5.41 -2.58
C GLY A 39 16.70 4.79 -1.19
N VAL A 40 15.76 3.95 -0.76
CA VAL A 40 15.73 3.35 0.58
C VAL A 40 15.73 1.83 0.51
N SER A 41 16.06 1.18 1.63
CA SER A 41 15.98 -0.28 1.77
C SER A 41 14.54 -0.79 1.71
N ARG A 42 14.37 -2.09 1.41
CA ARG A 42 13.05 -2.73 1.35
C ARG A 42 12.34 -2.77 2.71
N THR A 43 13.08 -2.88 3.80
CA THR A 43 12.55 -2.96 5.17
C THR A 43 11.68 -1.77 5.56
N PRO A 44 12.16 -0.50 5.50
CA PRO A 44 11.32 0.65 5.86
C PRO A 44 10.13 0.84 4.90
N VAL A 45 10.26 0.42 3.64
CA VAL A 45 9.15 0.43 2.68
C VAL A 45 8.08 -0.56 3.07
N ARG A 46 8.48 -1.78 3.46
CA ARG A 46 7.55 -2.81 3.91
C ARG A 46 6.79 -2.37 5.15
N GLU A 47 7.48 -1.81 6.14
CA GLU A 47 6.84 -1.25 7.35
C GLU A 47 5.83 -0.15 7.02
N ALA A 48 6.22 0.80 6.15
CA ALA A 48 5.33 1.87 5.70
C ALA A 48 4.08 1.32 4.99
N LEU A 49 4.25 0.33 4.12
CA LEU A 49 3.15 -0.33 3.42
C LEU A 49 2.24 -1.09 4.38
N LEU A 50 2.80 -1.81 5.35
CA LEU A 50 2.02 -2.51 6.38
C LEU A 50 1.20 -1.53 7.23
N ARG A 51 1.77 -0.36 7.56
CA ARG A 51 1.04 0.70 8.26
C ARG A 51 -0.12 1.24 7.42
N LEU A 52 0.09 1.47 6.12
CA LEU A 52 -0.98 1.85 5.19
C LEU A 52 -2.04 0.75 5.03
N VAL A 53 -1.67 -0.52 5.15
CA VAL A 53 -2.62 -1.64 5.17
C VAL A 53 -3.47 -1.61 6.43
N SER A 54 -2.87 -1.32 7.58
CA SER A 54 -3.59 -1.18 8.85
C SER A 54 -4.59 -0.02 8.84
N GLU A 55 -4.30 1.06 8.13
CA GLU A 55 -5.22 2.20 7.93
C GLU A 55 -6.29 1.91 6.87
N GLY A 56 -6.16 0.82 6.11
CA GLY A 56 -7.07 0.48 5.02
C GLY A 56 -6.84 1.28 3.74
N CYS A 57 -5.82 2.13 3.65
CA CYS A 57 -5.43 2.83 2.42
C CYS A 57 -4.79 1.90 1.38
N VAL A 58 -4.25 0.76 1.81
CA VAL A 58 -3.61 -0.24 0.96
C VAL A 58 -4.11 -1.63 1.33
N LYS A 59 -4.12 -2.56 0.39
CA LYS A 59 -4.40 -3.98 0.61
C LYS A 59 -3.19 -4.81 0.25
N TRP A 60 -2.81 -5.70 1.15
CA TRP A 60 -1.83 -6.74 0.85
C TRP A 60 -2.52 -7.94 0.19
N VAL A 61 -1.97 -8.41 -0.92
CA VAL A 61 -2.45 -9.59 -1.64
C VAL A 61 -1.29 -10.58 -1.76
N PRO A 62 -1.42 -11.81 -1.23
CA PRO A 62 -0.36 -12.81 -1.29
C PRO A 62 0.03 -13.09 -2.75
N PHE A 63 1.33 -13.26 -2.99
CA PHE A 63 1.95 -13.45 -4.32
C PHE A 63 1.76 -12.32 -5.35
N ARG A 64 0.89 -11.34 -5.06
CA ARG A 64 0.58 -10.21 -5.95
C ARG A 64 1.16 -8.88 -5.44
N GLY A 65 1.42 -8.72 -4.15
CA GLY A 65 1.98 -7.50 -3.58
C GLY A 65 0.92 -6.57 -2.98
N PHE A 66 1.16 -5.26 -2.99
CA PHE A 66 0.30 -4.28 -2.35
C PHE A 66 -0.55 -3.51 -3.38
N TYR A 67 -1.77 -3.11 -3.02
CA TYR A 67 -2.70 -2.41 -3.90
C TYR A 67 -3.32 -1.22 -3.17
N VAL A 68 -3.37 -0.05 -3.80
CA VAL A 68 -4.02 1.13 -3.19
C VAL A 68 -5.54 0.97 -3.16
N ARG A 69 -6.14 1.20 -1.99
CA ARG A 69 -7.59 1.33 -1.82
C ARG A 69 -7.99 2.80 -2.05
N GLY A 70 -9.04 3.02 -2.83
CA GLY A 70 -9.59 4.36 -3.01
C GLY A 70 -10.55 4.72 -1.89
N GLU A 71 -10.36 5.87 -1.26
CA GLU A 71 -11.27 6.42 -0.24
C GLU A 71 -12.67 6.70 -0.79
N LYS A 72 -12.82 6.97 -2.10
CA LYS A 72 -14.12 7.14 -2.75
C LYS A 72 -14.86 5.85 -3.11
N ASP A 73 -14.23 4.70 -2.94
CA ASP A 73 -14.91 3.41 -3.07
C ASP A 73 -15.39 2.97 -1.67
N GLY A 74 -16.46 3.63 -1.21
CA GLY A 74 -17.31 3.16 -0.12
C GLY A 74 -18.09 1.89 -0.49
N GLY A 75 -17.56 1.07 -1.40
CA GLY A 75 -18.05 -0.25 -1.75
C GLY A 75 -17.11 -1.32 -1.15
N PRO A 76 -17.64 -2.45 -0.68
CA PRO A 76 -16.78 -3.59 -0.40
C PRO A 76 -16.09 -3.93 -1.72
N LEU A 77 -14.76 -3.76 -1.78
CA LEU A 77 -13.94 -4.42 -2.79
C LEU A 77 -14.30 -5.91 -2.67
N GLY A 78 -15.15 -6.35 -3.60
CA GLY A 78 -15.79 -7.64 -3.59
C GLY A 78 -14.79 -8.78 -3.39
N PRO A 79 -15.28 -9.95 -2.98
CA PRO A 79 -14.44 -11.07 -2.58
C PRO A 79 -13.40 -11.38 -3.65
N GLN A 80 -12.12 -11.32 -3.26
CA GLN A 80 -11.00 -11.82 -4.06
C GLN A 80 -10.40 -12.98 -3.25
N GLY A 81 -10.67 -14.27 -3.41
CA GLY A 81 -11.45 -15.19 -4.28
C GLY A 81 -11.11 -16.62 -3.76
N PRO A 82 -11.47 -17.76 -4.39
CA PRO A 82 -12.47 -17.96 -5.44
C PRO A 82 -13.84 -18.35 -4.86
N ALA A 83 -14.90 -18.16 -5.65
CA ALA A 83 -16.05 -19.03 -5.55
C ALA A 83 -15.66 -20.41 -6.13
N ARG A 84 -16.01 -21.48 -5.39
CA ARG A 84 -15.91 -22.93 -5.72
C ARG A 84 -14.54 -23.57 -5.45
N ARG A 85 -14.49 -24.78 -4.85
CA ARG A 85 -15.44 -25.91 -4.98
C ARG A 85 -15.75 -26.60 -3.65
N SER A 86 -17.02 -26.97 -3.48
CA SER A 86 -17.51 -28.13 -2.71
C SER A 86 -16.78 -29.43 -3.14
N PRO A 87 -16.77 -30.50 -2.34
CA PRO A 87 -17.95 -31.22 -1.85
C PRO A 87 -18.23 -31.02 -0.36
#